data_AF-A5L7F8-F1
#
_entry.id   AF-A5L7F8-F1
#
_cell.length_a   1.000
_cell.length_b   1.000
_cell.length_c   1.000
_cell.angle_alpha   90.00
_cell.angle_beta   90.00
_cell.angle_gamma   90.00
#
_symmetry.space_group_name_H-M   'P 1'
#
loop_
_entity.id
_entity.type
_entity.pdbx_description
1 polymer ?
#
loop_
_entity_poly.entity_id
_entity_poly.type
_entity_poly.pdbx_seq_one_letter_code
_entity_poly.pdbx_strand_id
1 'polypeptide(L)'
;MSRLKSLLSWVKSGSPWIWLTGGAVSISMLSVLGLMLLIGWKGLTYFWPAPLYQWQVDSKDLSLVVDLDETVSQQDVLIGQLYERKYIPIEQVPQAHDLLSPQNIATGLIQRLSIKVANRELYPADFVSILDVNLLEPTTPRDWAVIERSRGGYFFGKPVGFKTASGTFYT
;
A
#
# COMPACT_ATOMS: atom_id res chain seq x y z
N MET A 1 14.01 14.59 59.01
CA MET A 1 15.40 14.08 58.93
C MET A 1 15.54 12.55 58.96
N SER A 2 14.55 11.74 59.37
CA SER A 2 14.69 10.27 59.42
C SER A 2 14.63 9.58 58.04
N ARG A 3 13.81 10.08 57.11
CA ARG A 3 13.64 9.49 55.77
C ARG A 3 14.90 9.57 54.90
N LEU A 4 15.69 10.65 54.99
CA LEU A 4 16.95 10.77 54.25
C LEU A 4 18.02 9.77 54.73
N LYS A 5 18.13 9.52 56.04
CA LYS A 5 19.06 8.53 56.59
C LYS A 5 18.70 7.10 56.14
N SER A 6 17.41 6.78 56.11
CA SER A 6 16.86 5.52 55.60
C SER A 6 17.17 5.28 54.12
N LEU A 7 17.03 6.31 53.28
CA LEU A 7 17.36 6.20 51.85
C LEU A 7 18.87 6.03 51.63
N LEU A 8 19.71 6.73 52.41
CA LEU A 8 21.16 6.60 52.34
C LEU A 8 21.67 5.23 52.80
N SER A 9 21.06 4.61 53.83
CA SER A 9 21.40 3.24 54.24
C SER A 9 20.98 2.20 53.22
N TRP A 10 19.85 2.42 52.53
CA TRP A 10 19.38 1.56 51.45
C TRP A 10 20.28 1.67 50.20
N VAL A 11 20.79 2.86 49.88
CA VAL A 11 21.77 3.02 48.80
C VAL A 11 23.09 2.33 49.11
N LYS A 12 23.56 2.39 50.36
CA LYS A 12 24.77 1.69 50.79
C LYS A 12 24.61 0.18 50.92
N SER A 13 23.39 -0.36 51.01
CA SER A 13 23.15 -1.80 51.16
C SER A 13 23.36 -2.60 49.86
N GLY A 14 23.65 -1.94 48.73
CA GLY A 14 23.85 -2.60 47.43
C GLY A 14 22.57 -3.07 46.75
N SER A 15 21.47 -3.13 47.51
CA SER A 15 20.14 -3.55 47.05
C SER A 15 19.63 -2.77 45.83
N PRO A 16 19.82 -1.45 45.70
CA PRO A 16 19.31 -0.71 44.53
C PRO A 16 19.95 -1.15 43.22
N TRP A 17 21.23 -1.55 43.26
CA TRP A 17 21.95 -2.01 42.08
C TRP A 17 21.37 -3.32 41.55
N ILE A 18 20.93 -4.21 42.44
CA ILE A 18 20.28 -5.48 42.09
C ILE A 18 18.94 -5.23 41.38
N TRP A 19 18.14 -4.31 41.92
CA TRP A 19 16.87 -3.90 41.30
C TRP A 19 17.08 -3.19 39.98
N LEU A 20 18.13 -2.37 39.87
CA LEU A 20 18.47 -1.66 38.63
C LEU A 20 18.91 -2.64 37.53
N THR A 21 19.73 -3.65 37.86
CA THR A 21 20.12 -4.68 36.87
C THR A 21 18.95 -5.56 36.49
N GLY A 22 18.12 -5.98 37.43
CA GLY A 22 16.91 -6.77 37.15
C GLY A 22 15.93 -6.00 36.28
N GLY A 23 15.67 -4.73 36.61
CA GLY A 23 14.84 -3.83 35.82
C GLY A 23 15.41 -3.59 34.42
N ALA A 24 16.73 -3.37 34.29
CA ALA A 24 17.39 -3.19 33.00
C ALA A 24 17.25 -4.43 32.10
N VAL A 25 17.44 -5.64 32.66
CA VAL A 25 17.27 -6.91 31.92
C VAL A 25 15.81 -7.09 31.50
N SER A 26 14.83 -6.85 32.38
CA SER A 26 13.41 -6.95 32.03
C SER A 26 13.01 -5.96 30.93
N ILE A 27 13.49 -4.71 30.99
CA ILE A 27 13.23 -3.69 29.95
C ILE A 27 13.86 -4.10 28.61
N SER A 28 15.09 -4.65 28.65
CA SER A 28 15.77 -5.13 27.44
C SER A 28 14.98 -6.28 26.78
N MET A 29 14.55 -7.27 27.58
CA MET A 29 13.75 -8.39 27.09
C MET A 29 12.41 -7.94 26.52
N LEU A 30 11.73 -7.00 27.19
CA LEU A 30 10.49 -6.40 26.68
C LEU A 30 10.70 -5.64 25.37
N SER A 31 11.80 -4.90 25.25
CA SER A 31 12.14 -4.14 24.05
C SER A 31 12.40 -5.06 22.86
N VAL A 32 13.12 -6.17 23.07
CA VAL A 32 13.37 -7.18 22.03
C VAL A 32 12.07 -7.83 21.58
N LEU A 33 11.21 -8.26 22.51
CA LEU A 33 9.91 -8.83 22.18
C LEU A 33 9.00 -7.83 21.46
N GLY A 34 8.99 -6.58 21.91
CA GLY A 34 8.25 -5.49 21.26
C GLY A 34 8.73 -5.23 19.83
N LEU A 35 10.04 -5.22 19.62
CA LEU A 35 10.63 -5.07 18.28
C LEU A 35 10.30 -6.26 17.38
N MET A 36 10.42 -7.50 17.89
CA MET A 36 10.07 -8.71 17.15
C MET A 36 8.59 -8.70 16.75
N LEU A 37 7.68 -8.30 17.66
CA LEU A 37 6.26 -8.17 17.38
C LEU A 37 5.99 -7.08 16.34
N LEU A 38 6.64 -5.92 16.45
CA LEU A 38 6.48 -4.81 15.51
C LEU A 38 6.89 -5.21 14.09
N ILE A 39 8.04 -5.87 13.95
CA ILE A 39 8.54 -6.36 12.66
C ILE A 39 7.62 -7.46 12.12
N GLY A 40 7.22 -8.41 12.97
CA GLY A 40 6.30 -9.48 12.60
C GLY A 40 4.97 -8.94 12.09
N TRP A 41 4.38 -7.96 12.77
CA TRP A 41 3.14 -7.31 12.36
C TRP A 41 3.28 -6.58 11.02
N LYS A 42 4.39 -5.85 10.83
CA LYS A 42 4.67 -5.15 9.57
C LYS A 42 4.87 -6.12 8.41
N GLY A 43 5.48 -7.28 8.65
CA GLY A 43 5.70 -8.33 7.66
C GLY A 43 4.41 -9.07 7.28
N LEU A 44 3.56 -9.41 8.26
CA LEU A 44 2.36 -10.22 8.04
C LEU A 44 1.38 -9.60 7.05
N THR A 45 1.30 -8.27 7.02
CA THR A 45 0.47 -7.53 6.07
C THR A 45 0.85 -7.79 4.60
N TYR A 46 2.12 -8.07 4.30
CA TYR A 46 2.56 -8.36 2.92
C TYR A 46 2.08 -9.74 2.43
N PHE A 47 1.77 -10.66 3.34
CA PHE A 47 1.22 -11.97 2.98
C PHE A 47 -0.29 -11.93 2.76
N TRP A 48 -0.98 -10.85 3.15
CA TRP A 48 -2.41 -10.76 2.95
C TRP A 48 -2.72 -10.32 1.52
N PRO A 49 -3.64 -11.00 0.80
CA PRO A 49 -3.95 -10.66 -0.57
C PRO A 49 -4.49 -9.23 -0.67
N ALA A 50 -3.84 -8.41 -1.49
CA ALA A 50 -4.31 -7.05 -1.75
C ALA A 50 -5.65 -7.10 -2.51
N PRO A 51 -6.65 -6.31 -2.10
CA PRO A 51 -7.93 -6.26 -2.79
C PRO A 51 -7.74 -5.72 -4.21
N LEU A 52 -8.48 -6.32 -5.14
CA LEU A 52 -8.58 -5.81 -6.50
C LEU A 52 -9.62 -4.69 -6.53
N TYR A 53 -9.30 -3.62 -7.22
CA TYR A 53 -10.18 -2.48 -7.43
C TYR A 53 -10.39 -2.25 -8.92
N GLN A 54 -11.55 -1.70 -9.23
CA GLN A 54 -11.95 -1.24 -10.53
C GLN A 54 -12.26 0.25 -10.41
N TRP A 55 -11.49 1.07 -11.12
CA TRP A 55 -11.74 2.49 -11.28
C TRP A 55 -12.35 2.77 -12.64
N GLN A 56 -13.21 3.77 -12.70
CA GLN A 56 -13.61 4.38 -13.96
C GLN A 56 -12.77 5.64 -14.18
N VAL A 57 -12.18 5.75 -15.36
CA VAL A 57 -11.41 6.94 -15.74
C VAL A 57 -12.40 7.99 -16.23
N ASP A 58 -12.37 9.19 -15.67
CA ASP A 58 -13.17 10.29 -16.21
C ASP A 58 -12.50 10.75 -17.52
N SER A 59 -12.99 10.22 -18.65
CA SER A 59 -12.41 10.29 -20.01
C SER A 59 -12.35 11.71 -20.60
N LYS A 60 -12.57 12.76 -19.80
CA LYS A 60 -12.46 14.15 -20.25
C LYS A 60 -11.02 14.63 -20.42
N ASP A 61 -10.02 13.95 -19.85
CA ASP A 61 -8.62 14.33 -20.08
C ASP A 61 -7.65 13.14 -19.91
N LEU A 62 -7.59 12.28 -20.93
CA LEU A 62 -6.64 11.15 -21.02
C LEU A 62 -5.18 11.61 -21.23
N SER A 63 -4.93 12.92 -21.30
CA SER A 63 -3.62 13.56 -21.50
C SER A 63 -2.72 13.53 -20.26
N LEU A 64 -3.27 13.16 -19.09
CA LEU A 64 -2.61 13.30 -17.79
C LEU A 64 -2.07 12.00 -17.21
N VAL A 65 -1.96 10.95 -18.03
CA VAL A 65 -1.19 9.80 -17.61
C VAL A 65 0.29 10.09 -17.82
N VAL A 66 0.91 10.59 -16.75
CA VAL A 66 2.36 10.70 -16.65
C VAL A 66 2.93 9.27 -16.76
N ASP A 67 3.59 8.98 -17.89
CA ASP A 67 4.31 7.74 -18.24
C ASP A 67 3.52 6.54 -18.82
N LEU A 68 2.33 6.71 -19.40
CA LEU A 68 1.78 5.66 -20.27
C LEU A 68 2.14 5.91 -21.73
N ASP A 69 2.89 4.96 -22.29
CA ASP A 69 3.08 4.79 -23.73
C ASP A 69 1.71 4.79 -24.43
N GLU A 70 1.58 5.42 -25.61
CA GLU A 70 0.35 5.68 -26.39
C GLU A 70 -0.58 4.46 -26.64
N THR A 71 -0.16 3.26 -26.23
CA THR A 71 -0.87 1.99 -26.41
C THR A 71 -1.97 1.72 -25.38
N VAL A 72 -2.04 2.45 -24.26
CA VAL A 72 -3.16 2.37 -23.30
C VAL A 72 -4.29 3.30 -23.73
N SER A 73 -4.70 3.17 -24.99
CA SER A 73 -5.82 3.90 -25.57
C SER A 73 -7.14 3.26 -25.14
N GLN A 74 -8.03 4.06 -24.55
CA GLN A 74 -9.47 3.81 -24.44
C GLN A 74 -9.92 2.58 -23.64
N GLN A 75 -9.47 2.43 -22.40
CA GLN A 75 -10.26 1.65 -21.44
C GLN A 75 -10.79 2.62 -20.39
N ASP A 76 -12.11 2.88 -20.45
CA ASP A 76 -12.86 3.61 -19.41
C ASP A 76 -12.76 2.96 -18.02
N VAL A 77 -12.12 1.78 -17.93
CA VAL A 77 -12.01 0.96 -16.75
C VAL A 77 -10.56 0.56 -16.50
N LEU A 78 -10.02 1.01 -15.37
CA LEU A 78 -8.70 0.60 -14.86
C LEU A 78 -8.90 -0.45 -13.77
N ILE A 79 -8.25 -1.61 -13.90
CA ILE A 79 -8.34 -2.70 -12.92
C ILE A 79 -6.96 -2.97 -12.35
N GLY A 80 -6.85 -2.94 -11.04
CA GLY A 80 -5.57 -3.14 -10.38
C GLY A 80 -5.65 -3.18 -8.87
N GLN A 81 -4.49 -3.37 -8.25
CA GLN A 81 -4.34 -3.31 -6.80
C GLN A 81 -3.75 -1.95 -6.42
N LEU A 82 -4.36 -1.27 -5.45
CA LEU A 82 -3.82 -0.01 -4.94
C LEU A 82 -2.52 -0.31 -4.18
N TYR A 83 -1.39 0.17 -4.70
CA TYR A 83 -0.08 -0.04 -4.09
C TYR A 83 0.33 1.12 -3.18
N GLU A 84 0.15 2.35 -3.64
CA GLU A 84 0.56 3.54 -2.90
C GLU A 84 -0.40 4.72 -3.12
N ARG A 85 -0.57 5.53 -2.08
CA ARG A 85 -1.17 6.87 -2.13
C ARG A 85 -0.12 7.86 -1.66
N LYS A 86 0.20 8.85 -2.50
CA LYS A 86 1.20 9.87 -2.19
C LYS A 86 0.65 11.26 -2.44
N TYR A 87 0.70 12.12 -1.43
CA TYR A 87 0.45 13.54 -1.63
C TYR A 87 1.68 14.21 -2.23
N ILE A 88 1.47 14.96 -3.31
CA ILE A 88 2.51 15.73 -4.00
C ILE A 88 2.11 17.21 -4.05
N PRO A 89 3.08 18.13 -4.04
CA PRO A 89 2.82 19.54 -4.29
C PRO A 89 2.25 19.75 -5.69
N ILE A 90 1.28 20.67 -5.81
CA ILE A 90 0.61 21.00 -7.08
C ILE A 90 1.60 21.55 -8.12
N GLU A 91 2.68 22.20 -7.67
CA GLU A 91 3.73 22.76 -8.54
C GLU A 91 4.49 21.68 -9.33
N GLN A 92 4.45 20.42 -8.87
CA GLN A 92 5.04 19.28 -9.56
C GLN A 92 4.11 18.65 -10.61
N VAL A 93 2.87 19.14 -10.73
CA VAL A 93 1.87 18.64 -11.67
C VAL A 93 1.77 19.60 -12.86
N PRO A 94 2.11 19.16 -14.08
CA PRO A 94 1.91 19.96 -15.28
C PRO A 94 0.44 20.36 -15.44
N GLN A 95 0.16 21.61 -15.82
CA GLN A 95 -1.20 22.14 -16.09
C GLN A 95 -2.19 22.05 -14.91
N ALA A 96 -1.71 21.91 -13.68
CA ALA A 96 -2.56 21.68 -12.52
C ALA A 96 -3.62 22.78 -12.25
N HIS A 97 -3.39 24.02 -12.69
CA HIS A 97 -4.35 25.11 -12.50
C HIS A 97 -5.63 24.97 -13.34
N ASP A 98 -5.57 24.28 -14.47
CA ASP A 98 -6.74 24.08 -15.35
C ASP A 98 -7.57 22.85 -14.97
N LEU A 99 -6.97 21.95 -14.19
CA LEU A 99 -7.46 20.59 -13.96
C LEU A 99 -7.97 20.36 -12.53
N LEU A 100 -7.66 21.27 -11.62
CA LEU A 100 -7.91 21.09 -10.20
C LEU A 100 -9.04 21.96 -9.70
N SER A 101 -9.90 21.38 -8.87
CA SER A 101 -10.96 22.10 -8.18
C SER A 101 -10.36 23.18 -7.24
N PRO A 102 -11.07 24.30 -6.98
CA PRO A 102 -10.57 25.39 -6.12
C PRO A 102 -10.11 24.94 -4.73
N GLN A 103 -10.74 23.89 -4.22
CA GLN A 103 -10.40 23.23 -2.95
C GLN A 103 -9.01 22.56 -2.95
N ASN A 104 -8.61 21.91 -4.04
CA ASN A 104 -7.29 21.27 -4.14
C ASN A 104 -6.21 22.36 -4.23
N ILE A 105 -6.46 23.38 -5.04
CA ILE A 105 -5.59 24.57 -5.18
C ILE A 105 -5.38 25.25 -3.81
N ALA A 106 -6.43 25.36 -2.99
CA ALA A 106 -6.33 25.97 -1.66
C ALA A 106 -5.43 25.17 -0.68
N THR A 107 -5.39 23.84 -0.81
CA THR A 107 -4.53 22.99 0.03
C THR A 107 -3.08 22.89 -0.45
N GLY A 108 -2.80 23.20 -1.72
CA GLY A 108 -1.46 23.08 -2.32
C GLY A 108 -0.97 21.64 -2.53
N LEU A 109 -1.78 20.64 -2.20
CA LEU A 109 -1.43 19.22 -2.29
C LEU A 109 -2.47 18.46 -3.11
N ILE A 110 -2.00 17.43 -3.81
CA ILE A 110 -2.86 16.51 -4.56
C ILE A 110 -2.41 15.07 -4.36
N GLN A 111 -3.36 14.14 -4.37
CA GLN A 111 -3.07 12.72 -4.20
C GLN A 111 -2.79 12.06 -5.55
N ARG A 112 -1.64 11.42 -5.64
CA ARG A 112 -1.25 10.51 -6.73
C ARG A 112 -1.40 9.07 -6.26
N LEU A 113 -2.07 8.25 -7.07
CA LEU A 113 -2.20 6.83 -6.87
C LEU A 113 -1.16 6.09 -7.71
N SER A 114 -0.50 5.10 -7.09
CA SER A 114 0.25 4.08 -7.80
C SER A 114 -0.55 2.79 -7.78
N ILE A 115 -1.05 2.38 -8.94
CA ILE A 115 -1.92 1.22 -9.11
C ILE A 115 -1.11 0.13 -9.79
N LYS A 116 -0.97 -1.01 -9.10
CA LYS A 116 -0.34 -2.19 -9.66
C LYS A 116 -1.30 -2.85 -10.65
N VAL A 117 -0.89 -2.90 -11.91
CA VAL A 117 -1.61 -3.58 -12.99
C VAL A 117 -0.98 -4.95 -13.26
N ALA A 118 -1.69 -5.77 -14.03
CA ALA A 118 -1.26 -7.12 -14.41
C ALA A 118 -1.32 -7.25 -15.93
N ASN A 119 -1.13 -8.46 -16.47
CA ASN A 119 -1.28 -8.73 -17.90
C ASN A 119 -0.28 -7.90 -18.71
N ARG A 120 1.02 -8.17 -18.53
CA ARG A 120 2.11 -7.44 -19.18
C ARG A 120 2.07 -7.48 -20.72
N GLU A 121 1.24 -8.36 -21.27
CA GLU A 121 0.92 -8.44 -22.68
C GLU A 121 0.00 -7.28 -23.15
N LEU A 122 -0.73 -6.66 -22.23
CA LEU A 122 -1.61 -5.50 -22.45
C LEU A 122 -0.98 -4.21 -21.93
N TYR A 123 -0.27 -4.26 -20.79
CA TYR A 123 0.36 -3.11 -20.16
C TYR A 123 1.88 -3.33 -20.05
N PRO A 124 2.74 -2.55 -20.73
CA PRO A 124 4.18 -2.77 -20.68
C PRO A 124 4.80 -2.51 -19.30
N ALA A 125 4.14 -1.68 -18.47
CA ALA A 125 4.55 -1.36 -17.11
C ALA A 125 3.72 -2.12 -16.06
N ASP A 126 4.35 -2.49 -14.94
CA ASP A 126 3.67 -3.16 -13.81
C ASP A 126 2.84 -2.19 -12.94
N PHE A 127 3.03 -0.88 -13.13
CA PHE A 127 2.38 0.17 -12.35
C PHE A 127 1.88 1.30 -13.25
N VAL A 128 0.70 1.81 -12.92
CA VAL A 128 0.12 3.02 -13.52
C VAL A 128 0.09 4.10 -12.44
N SER A 129 0.65 5.27 -12.78
CA SER A 129 0.62 6.46 -11.93
C SER A 129 -0.46 7.42 -12.43
N ILE A 130 -1.46 7.70 -11.61
CA ILE A 130 -2.60 8.55 -11.97
C ILE A 130 -3.05 9.40 -10.78
N LEU A 131 -3.52 10.62 -11.03
CA LEU A 131 -4.05 11.48 -9.97
C LEU A 131 -5.44 11.01 -9.57
N ASP A 132 -5.77 11.14 -8.29
CA ASP A 132 -7.08 10.72 -7.78
C ASP A 132 -8.25 11.48 -8.41
N VAL A 133 -8.05 12.75 -8.75
CA VAL A 133 -9.03 13.61 -9.43
C VAL A 133 -9.47 13.11 -10.80
N ASN A 134 -8.67 12.29 -11.46
CA ASN A 134 -8.99 11.71 -12.77
C ASN A 134 -9.76 10.39 -12.65
N LEU A 135 -9.98 9.90 -11.43
CA LEU A 135 -10.63 8.62 -11.17
C LEU A 135 -11.93 8.82 -10.40
N LEU A 136 -12.97 8.14 -10.86
CA LEU A 136 -14.18 7.98 -10.07
C LEU A 136 -13.92 7.03 -8.89
N GLU A 137 -14.87 7.04 -7.95
CA GLU A 137 -14.77 6.21 -6.74
C GLU A 137 -14.64 4.71 -7.09
N PRO A 138 -13.62 4.01 -6.55
CA PRO A 138 -13.35 2.63 -6.92
C PRO A 138 -14.41 1.67 -6.41
N THR A 139 -14.65 0.61 -7.18
CA THR A 139 -15.47 -0.54 -6.78
C THR A 139 -14.61 -1.79 -6.65
N THR A 140 -15.01 -2.74 -5.81
CA THR A 140 -14.37 -4.07 -5.76
C THR A 140 -15.10 -4.99 -6.75
N PRO A 141 -14.44 -5.43 -7.83
CA PRO A 141 -15.13 -6.17 -8.86
C PRO A 141 -15.34 -7.63 -8.44
N ARG A 142 -16.50 -8.20 -8.79
CA ARG A 142 -16.85 -9.59 -8.48
C ARG A 142 -16.37 -10.55 -9.57
N ASP A 143 -16.15 -11.80 -9.18
CA ASP A 143 -15.79 -12.91 -10.07
C ASP A 143 -14.45 -12.70 -10.81
N TRP A 144 -13.52 -11.98 -10.18
CA TRP A 144 -12.15 -11.83 -10.67
C TRP A 144 -11.22 -12.78 -9.95
N ALA A 145 -10.34 -13.40 -10.73
CA ALA A 145 -9.20 -14.17 -10.24
C ALA A 145 -7.93 -13.33 -10.38
N VAL A 146 -7.10 -13.42 -9.34
CA VAL A 146 -5.72 -12.90 -9.33
C VAL A 146 -4.80 -14.11 -9.32
N ILE A 147 -4.05 -14.30 -10.41
CA ILE A 147 -3.18 -15.47 -10.60
C ILE A 147 -1.74 -14.98 -10.77
N GLU A 148 -0.82 -15.51 -9.98
CA GLU A 148 0.61 -15.29 -10.19
C GLU A 148 1.15 -16.34 -11.17
N ARG A 149 1.77 -15.88 -12.26
CA ARG A 149 2.38 -16.74 -13.29
C ARG A 149 3.88 -16.85 -13.04
N SER A 150 4.48 -17.99 -13.41
CA SER A 150 5.94 -18.20 -13.33
C SER A 150 6.75 -17.26 -14.24
N ARG A 151 6.11 -16.72 -15.29
CA ARG A 151 6.68 -15.70 -16.18
C ARG A 151 5.62 -14.62 -16.44
N GLY A 152 6.05 -13.36 -16.46
CA GLY A 152 5.16 -12.22 -16.72
C GLY A 152 4.29 -11.78 -15.54
N GLY A 153 4.63 -12.22 -14.31
CA GLY A 153 4.02 -11.74 -13.07
C GLY A 153 2.53 -12.07 -12.95
N TYR A 154 1.77 -11.10 -12.43
CA TYR A 154 0.34 -11.27 -12.17
C TYR A 154 -0.48 -11.33 -13.46
N PHE A 155 -1.60 -12.04 -13.36
CA PHE A 155 -2.69 -12.06 -14.32
C PHE A 155 -4.00 -11.78 -13.59
N PHE A 156 -4.73 -10.76 -14.04
CA PHE A 156 -6.06 -10.43 -13.56
C PHE A 156 -7.07 -10.76 -14.66
N GLY A 157 -8.09 -11.54 -14.33
CA GLY A 157 -9.14 -11.90 -15.28
C GLY A 157 -10.30 -12.62 -14.62
N LYS A 158 -11.42 -12.72 -15.34
CA LYS A 158 -12.57 -13.52 -14.91
C LYS A 158 -12.41 -14.95 -15.41
N PRO A 159 -12.49 -15.97 -14.54
CA PRO A 159 -12.54 -17.35 -14.99
C PRO A 159 -13.84 -17.59 -15.77
N VAL A 160 -13.73 -18.17 -16.96
CA VAL A 160 -14.89 -18.47 -17.84
C VAL A 160 -15.28 -19.95 -17.84
N GLY A 161 -14.46 -20.79 -17.19
CA GLY A 161 -14.65 -22.23 -17.12
C GLY A 161 -13.33 -22.97 -16.87
N PHE A 162 -13.41 -24.27 -16.71
CA PHE A 162 -12.26 -25.17 -16.54
C PHE A 162 -12.26 -26.27 -17.61
N LYS A 163 -11.07 -26.61 -18.10
CA LYS A 163 -10.86 -27.69 -19.07
C LYS A 163 -10.09 -28.83 -18.42
N THR A 164 -10.65 -30.02 -18.45
CA THR A 164 -10.00 -31.24 -17.96
C THR A 164 -8.89 -31.70 -18.91
N ALA A 165 -7.98 -32.56 -18.42
CA ALA A 165 -6.91 -33.13 -19.25
C ALA A 165 -7.44 -33.97 -20.43
N SER A 166 -8.62 -34.58 -20.29
CA SER A 166 -9.32 -35.28 -21.37
C SER A 166 -9.97 -34.35 -22.39
N GLY A 167 -9.90 -33.02 -22.19
CA GLY A 167 -10.43 -32.01 -23.09
C GLY A 167 -11.88 -31.61 -22.82
N THR A 168 -12.57 -32.22 -21.86
CA THR A 168 -13.94 -31.84 -21.47
C THR A 168 -13.93 -30.47 -20.80
N PHE A 169 -14.75 -29.56 -21.31
CA PHE A 169 -14.89 -28.20 -20.82
C PHE A 169 -16.14 -28.07 -19.95
N TYR A 170 -16.00 -27.35 -18.85
CA TYR A 170 -17.07 -27.01 -17.92
C TYR A 170 -17.04 -25.51 -17.71
N THR A 171 -18.21 -24.87 -17.75
CA THR A 171 -18.39 -23.45 -17.44
C THR A 171 -18.54 -23.25 -15.96
#